data_AF-A0A2E6UL97-F1
#
_entry.id   AF-A0A2E6UL97-F1
#
_cell.length_a   1.000
_cell.length_b   1.000
_cell.length_c   1.000
_cell.angle_alpha   90.00
_cell.angle_beta   90.00
_cell.angle_gamma   90.00
#
_symmetry.space_group_name_H-M   'P 1'
#
loop_
_entity.id
_entity.type
_entity.pdbx_description
1 polymer ?
#
loop_
_entity_poly.entity_id
_entity_poly.type
_entity_poly.pdbx_seq_one_letter_code
_entity_poly.pdbx_strand_id
1 'polypeptide(L)'
;MRKTDIPTALDLPGVESYRVVRLEGPVMDGVDAPSYDYIEIIGISDLDTYKSAIEGVDPGFLAQFTGFIGEFESVHGHLIE
;
A
#
# COMPACT_ATOMS: atom_id res chain seq x y z
N MET A 1 12.68 0.20 -5.20
CA MET A 1 11.41 -0.09 -4.48
C MET A 1 11.67 -0.50 -3.05
N ARG A 2 12.00 -1.77 -2.73
CA ARG A 2 12.16 -2.23 -1.32
C ARG A 2 13.05 -1.37 -0.39
N LYS A 3 14.10 -0.72 -0.90
CA LYS A 3 15.06 0.07 -0.09
C LYS A 3 14.62 1.50 0.25
N THR A 4 13.60 2.04 -0.42
CA THR A 4 13.18 3.46 -0.28
C THR A 4 11.75 3.60 0.19
N ASP A 5 10.86 2.69 -0.21
CA ASP A 5 9.43 2.83 0.04
C ASP A 5 9.07 2.36 1.46
N ILE A 6 9.74 1.30 1.94
CA ILE A 6 9.52 0.72 3.28
C ILE A 6 9.89 1.71 4.42
N PRO A 7 11.07 2.34 4.43
CA PRO A 7 11.43 3.27 5.50
C PRO A 7 10.51 4.50 5.53
N THR A 8 10.18 5.04 4.36
CA THR A 8 9.37 6.25 4.24
C THR A 8 7.94 6.03 4.71
N ALA A 9 7.34 4.88 4.35
CA ALA A 9 5.99 4.56 4.80
C ALA A 9 5.91 4.27 6.31
N LEU A 10 6.95 3.65 6.91
CA LEU A 10 7.00 3.40 8.35
C LEU A 10 7.23 4.65 9.19
N ASP A 11 7.82 5.71 8.61
CA ASP A 11 8.01 6.99 9.30
C ASP A 11 6.76 7.87 9.28
N LEU A 12 5.69 7.48 8.58
CA LEU A 12 4.45 8.24 8.52
C LEU A 12 3.65 8.12 9.84
N PRO A 13 3.20 9.25 10.42
CA PRO A 13 2.31 9.23 11.57
C PRO A 13 1.08 8.36 11.32
N GLY A 14 0.76 7.50 12.30
CA GLY A 14 -0.39 6.60 12.23
C GLY A 14 -0.15 5.31 11.46
N VAL A 15 1.03 5.08 10.87
CA VAL A 15 1.39 3.78 10.29
C VAL A 15 1.94 2.85 11.39
N GLU A 16 1.29 1.70 11.56
CA GLU A 16 1.66 0.69 12.54
C GLU A 16 2.40 -0.49 11.92
N SER A 17 2.12 -0.77 10.64
CA SER A 17 2.82 -1.84 9.91
C SER A 17 2.83 -1.58 8.41
N TYR A 18 3.83 -2.13 7.75
CA TYR A 18 3.99 -2.04 6.29
C TYR A 18 4.45 -3.38 5.74
N ARG A 19 3.73 -3.92 4.75
CA ARG A 19 4.11 -5.15 4.06
C ARG A 19 3.73 -5.10 2.58
N VAL A 20 4.60 -5.66 1.76
CA VAL A 20 4.36 -5.84 0.32
C VAL A 20 4.41 -7.34 0.03
N VAL A 21 3.34 -7.84 -0.59
CA VAL A 21 3.17 -9.24 -0.96
C VAL A 21 3.20 -9.33 -2.48
N ARG A 22 4.02 -10.23 -3.03
CA ARG A 22 3.98 -10.58 -4.45
C ARG A 22 2.97 -11.71 -4.64
N LEU A 23 2.10 -11.58 -5.62
CA LEU A 23 1.17 -12.62 -6.01
C LEU A 23 1.87 -13.61 -6.95
N GLU A 24 1.72 -14.90 -6.69
CA GLU A 24 2.33 -15.96 -7.51
C GLU A 24 1.32 -16.75 -8.33
N GLY A 25 0.02 -16.57 -8.07
CA GLY A 25 -1.06 -17.23 -8.82
C GLY A 25 -2.38 -17.25 -8.05
N PRO A 26 -3.44 -17.79 -8.67
CA PRO A 26 -4.74 -17.93 -8.03
C PRO A 26 -4.71 -18.99 -6.91
N VAL A 27 -5.49 -18.75 -5.86
CA VAL A 27 -5.60 -19.66 -4.70
C VAL A 27 -6.51 -20.86 -5.00
N MET A 28 -7.50 -20.68 -5.87
CA MET A 28 -8.51 -21.69 -6.21
C MET A 28 -8.56 -21.92 -7.72
N ASP A 29 -8.71 -23.19 -8.10
CA ASP A 29 -8.94 -23.57 -9.49
C ASP A 29 -10.22 -22.91 -10.04
N GLY A 30 -10.12 -22.35 -11.24
CA GLY A 30 -11.25 -21.69 -11.91
C GLY A 30 -11.52 -20.25 -11.46
N VAL A 31 -10.67 -19.67 -10.60
CA VAL A 31 -10.69 -18.25 -10.27
C VAL A 31 -9.55 -17.55 -11.00
N ASP A 32 -9.88 -16.49 -11.74
CA ASP A 32 -8.86 -15.68 -12.41
C ASP A 32 -7.99 -14.94 -11.38
N ALA A 33 -6.69 -14.87 -11.67
CA ALA A 33 -5.80 -14.03 -10.90
C ALA A 33 -6.16 -12.55 -11.11
N PRO A 34 -6.04 -11.70 -10.08
CA PRO A 34 -6.18 -10.26 -10.26
C PRO A 34 -5.13 -9.73 -11.24
N SER A 35 -5.41 -8.58 -11.86
CA SER A 35 -4.53 -7.94 -12.86
C SER A 35 -3.26 -7.33 -12.28
N TYR A 36 -3.10 -7.30 -10.95
CA TYR A 36 -1.96 -6.74 -10.25
C TYR A 36 -1.00 -7.82 -9.72
N ASP A 37 0.30 -7.56 -9.79
CA ASP A 37 1.34 -8.52 -9.35
C ASP A 37 1.70 -8.41 -7.86
N TYR A 38 1.34 -7.29 -7.22
CA TYR A 38 1.72 -6.99 -5.84
C TYR A 38 0.54 -6.40 -5.06
N ILE A 39 0.50 -6.69 -3.76
CA ILE A 39 -0.40 -6.03 -2.81
C ILE A 39 0.45 -5.34 -1.76
N GLU A 40 0.23 -4.04 -1.60
CA GLU A 40 0.77 -3.26 -0.50
C GLU A 40 -0.28 -3.15 0.60
N ILE A 41 0.10 -3.52 1.82
CA ILE A 41 -0.79 -3.48 2.98
C ILE A 41 -0.13 -2.64 4.05
N ILE A 42 -0.84 -1.58 4.43
CA ILE A 42 -0.42 -0.62 5.43
C ILE A 42 -1.41 -0.72 6.58
N GLY A 43 -0.94 -1.19 7.73
CA GLY A 43 -1.72 -1.15 8.96
C GLY A 43 -1.65 0.25 9.53
N ILE A 44 -2.81 0.85 9.80
CA ILE A 44 -2.92 2.22 10.30
C ILE A 44 -3.75 2.25 11.57
N SER A 45 -3.42 3.16 12.48
CA SER A 45 -4.18 3.38 13.72
C SER A 45 -5.57 3.96 13.44
N ASP A 46 -5.64 4.93 12.53
CA ASP A 46 -6.87 5.54 12.05
C ASP A 46 -6.67 6.18 10.66
N LEU A 47 -7.77 6.27 9.90
CA LEU A 47 -7.73 6.72 8.51
C LEU A 47 -7.44 8.23 8.37
N ASP A 48 -7.90 9.05 9.31
CA ASP A 48 -7.81 10.51 9.20
C ASP A 48 -6.39 11.01 9.48
N THR A 49 -5.71 10.43 10.48
CA THR A 49 -4.29 10.65 10.76
C THR A 49 -3.44 10.23 9.57
N TYR A 50 -3.71 9.06 8.98
CA TYR A 50 -2.96 8.57 7.83
C TYR A 50 -3.13 9.46 6.59
N LYS A 51 -4.36 9.91 6.31
CA LYS A 51 -4.63 10.86 5.22
C LYS A 51 -3.89 12.18 5.43
N SER A 52 -3.98 12.73 6.65
CA SER A 52 -3.28 13.97 7.00
C SER A 52 -1.77 13.83 6.88
N ALA A 53 -1.22 12.66 7.26
CA ALA A 53 0.20 12.35 7.11
C ALA A 53 0.62 12.33 5.64
N ILE A 54 -0.14 11.66 4.76
CA ILE A 54 0.15 11.60 3.32
C ILE A 54 0.04 12.98 2.66
N GLU A 55 -0.98 13.77 3.00
CA GLU A 55 -1.15 15.12 2.46
C GLU A 55 0.04 16.04 2.80
N GLY A 56 0.72 15.77 3.92
CA GLY A 56 1.93 16.47 4.33
C GLY A 56 3.23 15.99 3.64
N VAL A 57 3.18 14.90 2.88
CA VAL A 57 4.36 14.38 2.15
C VAL A 57 4.62 15.22 0.90
N ASP A 58 5.89 15.38 0.53
CA ASP A 58 6.30 16.01 -0.73
C ASP A 58 5.50 15.43 -1.92
N PRO A 59 4.77 16.26 -2.70
CA PRO A 59 4.08 15.81 -3.90
C PRO A 59 4.99 15.05 -4.88
N GLY A 60 6.30 15.31 -4.87
CA GLY A 60 7.31 14.57 -5.63
C GLY A 60 7.42 13.10 -5.23
N PHE A 61 7.14 12.74 -3.97
CA PHE A 61 7.10 11.36 -3.49
C PHE A 61 5.88 10.61 -4.05
N LEU A 62 4.70 11.21 -3.99
CA LEU A 62 3.47 10.64 -4.58
C LEU A 62 3.60 10.48 -6.10
N ALA A 63 4.24 11.45 -6.78
CA ALA A 63 4.51 11.38 -8.21
C ALA A 63 5.56 10.30 -8.56
N GLN A 64 6.58 10.10 -7.73
CA GLN A 64 7.52 9.00 -7.90
C GLN A 64 6.84 7.65 -7.66
N PHE A 65 6.05 7.53 -6.60
CA PHE A 65 5.32 6.32 -6.25
C PHE A 65 4.38 5.89 -7.38
N THR A 66 3.58 6.82 -7.91
CA THR A 66 2.72 6.57 -9.08
C THR A 66 3.48 6.36 -10.40
N GLY A 67 4.72 6.84 -10.51
CA GLY A 67 5.58 6.57 -11.67
C GLY A 67 6.22 5.17 -11.66
N PHE A 68 6.17 4.48 -10.52
CA PHE A 68 6.76 3.16 -10.32
C PHE A 68 5.74 2.01 -10.41
N ILE A 69 4.45 2.33 -10.27
CA ILE A 69 3.34 1.38 -10.36
C ILE A 69 2.48 1.69 -11.58
N GLY A 70 1.84 0.68 -12.16
CA GLY A 70 0.82 0.88 -13.20
C GLY A 70 -0.46 1.48 -12.62
N GLU A 71 -1.60 1.22 -13.24
CA GLU A 71 -2.89 1.48 -12.59
C GLU A 71 -2.96 0.72 -11.26
N PHE A 72 -3.40 1.40 -10.21
CA PHE A 72 -3.57 0.79 -8.89
C PHE A 72 -4.93 1.16 -8.30
N GLU A 73 -5.48 0.24 -7.53
CA GLU A 73 -6.68 0.45 -6.72
C GLU A 73 -6.27 0.52 -5.25
N SER A 74 -6.88 1.44 -4.49
CA SER A 74 -6.63 1.59 -3.06
C SER A 74 -7.93 1.65 -2.29
N VAL A 75 -8.01 0.87 -1.21
CA VAL A 75 -9.19 0.74 -0.37
C VAL A 75 -8.78 0.68 1.11
N HIS A 76 -9.68 1.14 1.99
CA HIS A 76 -9.53 1.03 3.44
C HIS A 76 -10.58 0.07 4.00
N GLY A 77 -10.17 -0.77 4.93
CA GLY A 77 -11.02 -1.73 5.63
C GLY A 77 -10.54 -2.00 7.05
N HIS A 78 -11.29 -2.79 7.79
CA HIS A 78 -10.96 -3.19 9.16
C HIS A 78 -10.89 -4.72 9.25
N LEU A 79 -10.05 -5.21 10.17
CA LEU A 79 -10.00 -6.64 10.49
C LEU A 79 -11.33 -7.03 11.17
N ILE A 80 -11.95 -8.10 10.68
CA ILE A 80 -13.09 -8.76 11.34
C ILE A 80 -12.53 -10.06 11.94
N GLU A 81 -12.71 -10.25 13.25
CA GLU A 81 -12.41 -11.50 13.97
C GLU A 81 -13.66 -12.36 14.15
#